data_AF-A0A536L818-F1
#
_entry.id   AF-A0A536L818-F1
#
_cell.length_a   1.000
_cell.length_b   1.000
_cell.length_c   1.000
_cell.angle_alpha   90.00
_cell.angle_beta   90.00
_cell.angle_gamma   90.00
#
_symmetry.space_group_name_H-M   'P 1'
#
loop_
_entity.id
_entity.type
_entity.pdbx_description
1 polymer ?
#
loop_
_entity_poly.entity_id
_entity_poly.type
_entity_poly.pdbx_seq_one_letter_code
_entity_poly.pdbx_strand_id
1 'polypeptide(L)'
;MRFVLPATVFFLVYYFLLPLLNGLAPELMRTDVVGHVNIAYLFALSQFFVAWVLAWFYIRRANSLFDRLAATVRERAARGRRPAE
;
A
#
# COMPACT_ATOMS: atom_id res chain seq x y z
N MET A 1 -8.05 0.94 11.60
CA MET A 1 -7.45 -0.41 11.66
C MET A 1 -8.10 -1.43 10.72
N ARG A 2 -9.43 -1.45 10.55
CA ARG A 2 -10.15 -2.43 9.69
C ARG A 2 -9.65 -2.56 8.24
N PHE A 3 -8.95 -1.55 7.71
CA PHE A 3 -8.46 -1.55 6.31
C PHE A 3 -6.94 -1.68 6.17
N VAL A 4 -6.17 -1.08 7.10
CA VAL A 4 -4.70 -1.15 7.07
C VAL A 4 -4.24 -2.57 7.37
N LEU A 5 -4.87 -3.25 8.34
CA LEU A 5 -4.50 -4.60 8.74
C LEU A 5 -4.60 -5.62 7.58
N PRO A 6 -5.72 -5.74 6.83
CA PRO A 6 -5.79 -6.66 5.70
C PRO A 6 -4.83 -6.28 4.56
N ALA A 7 -4.57 -4.99 4.32
CA ALA A 7 -3.59 -4.56 3.34
C ALA A 7 -2.16 -4.98 3.73
N THR A 8 -1.79 -4.82 5.01
CA THR A 8 -0.49 -5.27 5.53
C THR A 8 -0.36 -6.79 5.45
N VAL A 9 -1.40 -7.55 5.81
CA VAL A 9 -1.39 -9.02 5.70
C VAL A 9 -1.24 -9.45 4.24
N PHE A 10 -2.00 -8.85 3.32
CA PHE A 10 -1.87 -9.12 1.89
C PHE A 10 -0.45 -8.84 1.38
N PHE A 11 0.13 -7.70 1.75
CA PHE A 11 1.50 -7.35 1.36
C PHE A 11 2.52 -8.35 1.90
N LEU A 12 2.40 -8.76 3.16
CA LEU A 12 3.29 -9.75 3.76
C LEU A 12 3.18 -11.11 3.04
N VAL A 13 1.96 -11.60 2.80
CA VAL A 13 1.74 -12.85 2.07
C VAL A 13 2.33 -12.76 0.67
N TYR A 14 2.07 -11.67 -0.05
CA TYR A 14 2.60 -11.45 -1.39
C TYR A 14 4.12 -11.34 -1.42
N TYR A 15 4.72 -10.70 -0.41
CA TYR A 15 6.16 -10.59 -0.27
C TYR A 15 6.82 -11.96 -0.07
N PHE A 16 6.28 -12.77 0.85
CA PHE A 16 6.80 -14.12 1.11
C PHE A 16 6.48 -15.12 0.00
N LEU A 17 5.54 -14.82 -0.89
CA LEU A 17 5.21 -15.70 -2.00
C LEU A 17 6.39 -15.89 -2.96
N LEU A 18 7.24 -14.88 -3.13
CA LEU A 18 8.44 -14.95 -3.99
C LEU A 18 9.43 -16.03 -3.50
N PRO A 19 9.99 -15.97 -2.27
CA PRO A 19 10.90 -17.00 -1.79
C PRO A 19 10.21 -18.37 -1.66
N LEU A 20 8.90 -18.40 -1.35
CA LEU A 20 8.14 -19.65 -1.27
C LEU A 20 8.02 -20.33 -2.64
N LEU A 21 7.65 -19.59 -3.68
CA LEU A 21 7.60 -20.08 -5.06
C LEU A 21 8.99 -20.47 -5.57
N ASN A 22 10.04 -19.72 -5.20
CA ASN A 22 11.41 -20.08 -5.55
C ASN A 22 11.87 -21.40 -4.91
N GLY A 23 11.36 -21.73 -3.72
CA GLY A 23 11.64 -23.01 -3.04
C GLY A 23 10.78 -24.18 -3.53
N LEU A 24 9.48 -23.95 -3.78
CA LEU A 24 8.52 -24.99 -4.17
C LEU A 24 8.50 -25.27 -5.67
N ALA A 25 8.73 -24.25 -6.50
CA ALA A 25 8.67 -24.32 -7.96
C ALA A 25 9.83 -23.52 -8.61
N PRO A 26 11.09 -23.91 -8.35
CA PRO A 26 12.26 -23.22 -8.89
C PRO A 26 12.29 -23.22 -10.43
N GLU A 27 11.77 -24.25 -11.10
CA GLU A 27 11.69 -24.32 -12.56
C GLU A 27 10.77 -23.24 -13.14
N LEU A 28 9.63 -22.98 -12.50
CA LEU A 28 8.73 -21.90 -12.90
C LEU A 28 9.43 -20.54 -12.73
N MET A 29 10.07 -20.32 -11.59
CA MET A 29 10.76 -19.06 -11.30
C MET A 29 11.96 -18.79 -12.22
N ARG A 30 12.63 -19.84 -12.72
CA ARG A 30 13.72 -19.77 -13.70
C ARG A 30 13.24 -19.69 -15.15
N THR A 31 11.94 -19.80 -15.41
CA THR A 31 11.41 -19.70 -16.77
C THR A 31 11.66 -18.29 -17.29
N ASP A 32 12.43 -18.18 -18.37
CA ASP A 32 12.71 -16.93 -19.05
C ASP A 32 11.49 -16.45 -19.83
N VAL A 33 11.13 -15.18 -19.68
CA VAL A 33 9.96 -14.58 -20.33
C VAL A 33 10.38 -13.71 -21.50
N VAL A 34 11.39 -12.84 -21.30
CA VAL A 34 11.96 -12.01 -22.36
C VAL A 34 13.48 -11.94 -22.17
N GLY A 35 14.24 -12.56 -23.07
CA GLY A 35 15.69 -12.62 -22.98
C GLY A 35 16.14 -13.33 -21.69
N HIS A 36 16.92 -12.65 -20.85
CA HIS A 36 17.41 -13.15 -19.56
C HIS A 36 16.51 -12.75 -18.37
N VAL A 37 15.32 -12.21 -18.64
CA VAL A 37 14.35 -11.82 -17.60
C VAL A 37 13.42 -12.99 -17.35
N ASN A 38 13.65 -13.68 -16.23
CA ASN A 38 12.80 -14.76 -15.74
C ASN A 38 11.59 -14.28 -14.93
N ILE A 39 10.69 -15.22 -14.63
CA ILE A 39 9.48 -14.96 -13.84
C ILE A 39 9.82 -14.41 -12.44
N ALA A 40 10.92 -14.84 -11.82
CA ALA A 40 11.33 -14.30 -10.52
C ALA A 40 11.63 -12.80 -10.59
N TYR A 41 12.31 -12.33 -11.65
CA TYR A 41 12.55 -10.89 -11.85
C TYR A 41 11.25 -10.11 -12.07
N LEU A 42 10.31 -10.65 -12.86
CA LEU A 42 9.01 -10.04 -13.06
C LEU A 42 8.21 -9.94 -11.76
N PHE A 43 8.23 -11.00 -10.94
CA PHE A 43 7.56 -11.01 -9.64
C PHE A 43 8.23 -10.06 -8.64
N ALA A 44 9.56 -9.98 -8.63
CA ALA A 44 10.27 -8.99 -7.82
C ALA A 44 9.89 -7.56 -8.22
N LEU A 45 9.77 -7.28 -9.52
CA LEU A 45 9.35 -5.97 -10.02
C LEU A 45 7.89 -5.65 -9.65
N SER A 46 6.99 -6.63 -9.72
CA SER A 46 5.58 -6.43 -9.35
C SER A 46 5.40 -6.08 -7.86
N GLN A 47 6.31 -6.51 -6.97
CA GLN A 47 6.28 -6.11 -5.56
C GLN A 47 6.36 -4.58 -5.37
N PHE A 48 7.15 -3.87 -6.20
CA PHE A 48 7.22 -2.41 -6.16
C PHE A 48 5.88 -1.77 -6.53
N PHE A 49 5.24 -2.26 -7.60
CA PHE A 49 3.92 -1.79 -8.01
C PHE A 49 2.87 -2.03 -6.93
N VAL A 50 2.87 -3.20 -6.29
CA VAL A 50 1.96 -3.50 -5.18
C VAL A 50 2.18 -2.53 -4.02
N ALA A 51 3.44 -2.27 -3.64
CA ALA A 51 3.77 -1.32 -2.57
C ALA A 51 3.26 0.09 -2.87
N TRP A 52 3.47 0.59 -4.10
CA TRP A 52 2.96 1.90 -4.51
C TRP A 52 1.43 1.96 -4.55
N VAL A 53 0.76 0.92 -5.07
CA VAL A 53 -0.71 0.84 -5.08
C VAL A 53 -1.25 0.88 -3.64
N LEU A 54 -0.62 0.14 -2.73
CA LEU A 54 -0.99 0.15 -1.31
C LEU A 54 -0.81 1.53 -0.69
N ALA A 55 0.33 2.17 -0.95
CA ALA A 55 0.63 3.52 -0.46
C ALA A 55 -0.37 4.55 -1.01
N TRP A 56 -0.67 4.51 -2.31
CA TRP A 56 -1.65 5.38 -2.93
C TRP A 56 -3.05 5.18 -2.34
N PHE A 57 -3.48 3.93 -2.19
CA PHE A 57 -4.76 3.59 -1.60
C PHE A 57 -4.83 4.05 -0.13
N TYR A 58 -3.75 3.86 0.63
CA TYR A 58 -3.61 4.34 2.00
C TYR A 58 -3.75 5.87 2.06
N ILE A 59 -2.99 6.63 1.26
CA ILE A 59 -3.03 8.10 1.25
C ILE A 59 -4.43 8.59 0.89
N ARG A 60 -5.05 8.03 -0.15
CA ARG A 60 -6.41 8.39 -0.57
C ARG A 60 -7.42 8.20 0.57
N ARG A 61 -7.32 7.09 1.31
CA ARG A 61 -8.22 6.81 2.43
C ARG A 61 -7.88 7.65 3.66
N ALA A 62 -6.61 7.85 3.96
CA ALA A 62 -6.14 8.68 5.06
C ALA A 62 -6.61 10.13 4.89
N ASN A 63 -6.50 10.70 3.68
CA ASN A 63 -6.99 12.04 3.38
C ASN A 63 -8.48 12.19 3.68
N SER A 64 -9.32 11.20 3.36
CA SER A 64 -10.75 11.26 3.71
C SER A 64 -11.04 11.31 5.22
N LEU A 65 -10.13 10.80 6.05
CA LEU A 65 -10.21 10.86 7.52
C LEU A 65 -9.59 12.16 8.06
N PHE A 66 -8.46 12.57 7.50
CA PHE A 66 -7.79 13.81 7.87
C PHE A 66 -8.59 15.05 7.48
N ASP A 67 -9.33 15.04 6.37
CA ASP A 67 -10.22 16.14 5.97
C ASP A 67 -11.29 16.43 7.04
N ARG A 68 -11.84 15.39 7.68
CA ARG A 68 -12.80 15.56 8.80
C ARG A 68 -12.14 16.16 10.04
N LEU A 69 -10.92 15.72 10.36
CA LEU A 69 -10.16 16.30 11.47
C LEU A 69 -9.82 17.78 11.19
N ALA A 70 -9.35 18.08 9.97
CA ALA A 70 -9.02 19.43 9.52
C ALA A 70 -10.24 20.36 9.54
N ALA A 71 -11.40 19.86 9.10
CA ALA A 71 -12.67 20.59 9.20
C ALA A 71 -13.02 20.92 10.66
N THR A 72 -12.85 19.96 11.57
CA THR A 72 -13.12 20.15 13.01
C THR A 72 -12.18 21.18 13.62
N VAL A 73 -10.90 21.18 13.26
CA VAL A 73 -9.92 22.19 13.72
C VAL A 73 -10.24 23.57 13.15
N ARG A 74 -10.62 23.67 11.86
CA ARG A 74 -11.05 24.93 11.24
C ARG A 74 -12.29 25.51 11.89
N GLU A 75 -13.30 24.68 12.21
CA GLU A 75 -14.50 25.13 12.92
C GLU A 75 -14.19 25.63 14.34
N ARG A 76 -13.32 24.95 15.08
CA ARG A 76 -12.88 25.40 16.40
C ARG A 76 -12.11 26.71 16.33
N ALA A 77 -11.22 26.84 15.35
CA ALA A 77 -10.47 28.08 15.11
C ALA A 77 -11.38 29.24 14.68
N ALA A 78 -12.46 28.97 13.92
CA ALA A 78 -13.45 29.97 13.54
C ALA A 78 -14.34 30.39 14.73
N ARG A 79 -14.72 29.46 15.60
CA ARG A 79 -15.47 29.77 16.83
C ARG A 79 -14.67 30.58 17.84
N GLY A 80 -13.40 30.27 18.03
CA GLY A 80 -12.51 31.04 18.93
C GLY A 80 -12.15 32.44 18.42
N ARG A 81 -12.44 32.74 17.15
CA ARG A 81 -12.18 34.06 16.52
C ARG A 81 -13.42 34.95 16.46
N ARG A 82 -14.59 34.51 16.95
CA ARG A 82 -15.72 35.41 17.17
C ARG A 82 -15.39 36.30 18.36
N PRO A 83 -15.18 37.62 18.17
CA PRO A 83 -15.05 38.53 19.29
C PRO A 83 -16.35 38.40 20.09
N ALA A 84 -16.24 38.35 21.41
CA ALA A 84 -17.37 38.56 22.29
C ALA A 84 -17.85 40.00 22.03
N GLU A 85 -18.90 40.14 21.22
CA GLU A 85 -19.74 41.34 21.19
C GLU A 85 -20.79 41.23 22.31
#